data_AF-A0A929NHR9-F1
#
_entry.id   AF-A0A929NHR9-F1
#
_cell.length_a   1.000
_cell.length_b   1.000
_cell.length_c   1.000
_cell.angle_alpha   90.00
_cell.angle_beta   90.00
_cell.angle_gamma   90.00
#
_symmetry.space_group_name_H-M   'P 1'
#
loop_
_entity.id
_entity.type
_entity.pdbx_description
1 polymer ?
#
loop_
_entity_poly.entity_id
_entity_poly.type
_entity_poly.pdbx_seq_one_letter_code
_entity_poly.pdbx_strand_id
1 'polypeptide(L)'
;MDINELIKNAKKAGKKALSESESKLFLKEYKIPVINETVTKSIEETVKAAEETGFPVVVKGLGAKLLHKTELGLVHLNLTDSQSVENAAILISEKGGDELEGFLIQPQLKGKREFVAGLFQDDQFGPVVMFGTGGVFAEALSDVTFRIAPLTETDAKQMLDEIKAHSLLGNFRGENAADRERLIDTLLGLSIIGMEHPDVSEIDINPLIISADGSVCAVDALVVTDIKKMDKEYMPAVDPVSIRSIFYPDSIAFVGASAQIGKWGHTLITNTISGGFKGEIYLVNPKGGNIAGRRVYKSVSEIPGKIDLAVVTIPASGVLGLIPQFKEKNIRNMLLITSGFAETGEEGRKIEKELVKKAGAASILVLGPNTMGICNPHTDFYCTGSPVQPMAGSTAV
;
A
#
# COMPACT_ATOMS: atom_id res chain seq x y z
N MET A 1 -2.18 -5.91 -32.61
CA MET A 1 -2.46 -4.53 -32.17
C MET A 1 -1.33 -4.18 -31.20
N ASP A 2 -0.68 -3.02 -31.32
CA ASP A 2 0.40 -2.66 -30.39
C ASP A 2 -0.21 -2.31 -29.02
N ILE A 3 0.18 -3.06 -27.98
CA ILE A 3 -0.36 -2.91 -26.64
C ILE A 3 -0.06 -1.54 -26.03
N ASN A 4 1.08 -0.94 -26.40
CA ASN A 4 1.44 0.41 -25.99
C ASN A 4 0.52 1.45 -26.64
N GLU A 5 0.01 1.18 -27.84
CA GLU A 5 -1.00 2.03 -28.46
C GLU A 5 -2.33 1.95 -27.74
N LEU A 6 -2.68 0.81 -27.14
CA LEU A 6 -3.97 0.63 -26.47
C LEU A 6 -4.11 1.58 -25.25
N ILE A 7 -3.12 1.58 -24.35
CA ILE A 7 -3.08 2.52 -23.20
C ILE A 7 -3.00 3.97 -23.69
N LYS A 8 -2.14 4.25 -24.68
CA LYS A 8 -2.00 5.62 -25.23
C LYS A 8 -3.29 6.11 -25.87
N ASN A 9 -4.03 5.27 -26.57
CA ASN A 9 -5.28 5.61 -27.24
C ASN A 9 -6.39 5.83 -26.22
N ALA A 10 -6.49 4.99 -25.18
CA ALA A 10 -7.41 5.20 -24.08
C ALA A 10 -7.17 6.58 -23.41
N LYS A 11 -5.91 6.91 -23.12
CA LYS A 11 -5.54 8.23 -22.57
C LYS A 11 -5.84 9.39 -23.52
N LYS A 12 -5.51 9.27 -24.82
CA LYS A 12 -5.85 10.29 -25.83
C LYS A 12 -7.34 10.53 -25.95
N ALA A 13 -8.14 9.48 -25.76
CA ALA A 13 -9.60 9.56 -25.73
C ALA A 13 -10.16 10.07 -24.40
N GLY A 14 -9.30 10.42 -23.42
CA GLY A 14 -9.70 10.88 -22.09
C GLY A 14 -10.35 9.78 -21.23
N LYS A 15 -10.20 8.50 -21.61
CA LYS A 15 -10.70 7.37 -20.83
C LYS A 15 -9.83 7.18 -19.59
N LYS A 16 -10.49 6.92 -18.46
CA LYS A 16 -9.85 6.63 -17.16
C LYS A 16 -9.51 5.16 -16.97
N ALA A 17 -10.16 4.29 -17.74
CA ALA A 17 -9.97 2.86 -17.73
C ALA A 17 -10.13 2.30 -19.15
N LEU A 18 -9.55 1.12 -19.38
CA LEU A 18 -9.81 0.31 -20.55
C LEU A 18 -11.19 -0.34 -20.43
N SER A 19 -11.85 -0.64 -21.56
CA SER A 19 -13.02 -1.52 -21.54
C SER A 19 -12.62 -2.93 -21.09
N GLU A 20 -13.59 -3.76 -20.70
CA GLU A 20 -13.31 -5.13 -20.24
C GLU A 20 -12.59 -5.96 -21.30
N SER A 21 -13.00 -5.81 -22.57
CA SER A 21 -12.36 -6.53 -23.69
C SER A 21 -10.93 -6.06 -23.95
N GLU A 22 -10.73 -4.74 -23.95
CA GLU A 22 -9.39 -4.14 -24.04
C GLU A 22 -8.50 -4.57 -22.86
N SER A 23 -9.06 -4.63 -21.65
CA SER A 23 -8.36 -5.09 -20.44
C SER A 23 -7.92 -6.54 -20.59
N LYS A 24 -8.81 -7.45 -21.00
CA LYS A 24 -8.45 -8.86 -21.18
C LYS A 24 -7.44 -9.08 -22.29
N LEU A 25 -7.56 -8.37 -23.42
CA LEU A 25 -6.54 -8.39 -24.48
C LEU A 25 -5.18 -7.90 -23.97
N PHE A 26 -5.16 -6.83 -23.17
CA PHE A 26 -3.96 -6.30 -22.55
C PHE A 26 -3.31 -7.34 -21.61
N LEU A 27 -4.08 -7.94 -20.70
CA LEU A 27 -3.58 -8.94 -19.75
C LEU A 27 -3.06 -10.21 -20.44
N LYS A 28 -3.69 -10.63 -21.54
CA LYS A 28 -3.30 -11.82 -22.32
C LYS A 28 -1.85 -11.76 -22.82
N GLU A 29 -1.36 -10.58 -23.21
CA GLU A 29 0.03 -10.39 -23.65
C GLU A 29 1.03 -10.63 -22.50
N TYR A 30 0.59 -10.46 -21.26
CA TYR A 30 1.36 -10.73 -20.04
C TYR A 30 1.14 -12.15 -19.49
N LYS A 31 0.68 -13.08 -20.35
CA LYS A 31 0.42 -14.51 -20.03
C LYS A 31 -0.66 -14.76 -18.99
N ILE A 32 -1.43 -13.74 -18.64
CA ILE A 32 -2.57 -13.90 -17.73
C ILE A 32 -3.68 -14.65 -18.49
N PRO A 33 -4.19 -15.77 -17.96
CA PRO A 33 -5.18 -16.57 -18.65
C PRO A 33 -6.53 -15.88 -18.59
N VAL A 34 -6.99 -15.34 -19.72
CA VAL A 34 -8.29 -14.68 -19.84
C VAL A 34 -9.24 -15.50 -20.69
N ILE A 35 -10.55 -15.40 -20.40
CA ILE A 35 -11.57 -16.10 -21.17
C ILE A 35 -11.66 -15.54 -22.58
N ASN A 36 -11.90 -16.41 -23.57
CA ASN A 36 -12.20 -15.96 -24.91
C ASN A 36 -13.63 -15.44 -24.98
N GLU A 37 -13.80 -14.33 -25.69
CA GLU A 37 -15.08 -13.65 -25.81
C GLU A 37 -15.25 -13.04 -27.20
N THR A 38 -16.50 -12.70 -27.51
CA THR A 38 -16.87 -11.99 -28.72
C THR A 38 -17.60 -10.70 -28.36
N VAL A 39 -17.17 -9.59 -28.96
CA VAL A 39 -17.84 -8.29 -28.84
C VAL A 39 -18.80 -8.11 -30.01
N THR A 40 -20.04 -7.73 -29.72
CA THR A 40 -21.11 -7.50 -30.71
C THR A 40 -21.76 -6.15 -30.49
N LYS A 41 -22.41 -5.61 -31.53
CA LYS A 41 -23.04 -4.27 -31.48
C LYS A 41 -24.57 -4.30 -31.54
N SER A 42 -25.16 -5.42 -31.97
CA SER A 42 -26.61 -5.58 -32.03
C SER A 42 -27.07 -6.84 -31.33
N ILE A 43 -28.34 -6.89 -30.96
CA ILE A 43 -28.98 -8.07 -30.36
C ILE A 43 -28.88 -9.27 -31.31
N GLU A 44 -29.08 -9.05 -32.60
CA GLU A 44 -28.97 -10.08 -33.66
C GLU A 44 -27.56 -10.68 -33.72
N GLU A 45 -26.53 -9.83 -33.69
CA GLU A 45 -25.13 -10.28 -33.63
C GLU A 45 -24.84 -11.04 -32.33
N THR A 46 -25.37 -10.58 -31.20
CA THR A 46 -25.23 -11.24 -29.89
C THR A 46 -25.79 -12.66 -29.89
N VAL A 47 -26.98 -12.84 -30.45
CA VAL A 47 -27.61 -14.17 -30.56
C VAL A 47 -26.76 -15.09 -31.44
N LYS A 48 -26.32 -14.59 -32.60
CA LYS A 48 -25.46 -15.38 -33.51
C LYS A 48 -24.14 -15.77 -32.86
N ALA A 49 -23.48 -14.83 -32.16
CA ALA A 49 -22.23 -15.10 -31.46
C ALA A 49 -22.41 -16.12 -30.33
N ALA A 50 -23.56 -16.12 -29.65
CA ALA A 50 -23.89 -17.12 -28.64
C ALA A 50 -24.06 -18.53 -29.22
N GLU A 51 -24.70 -18.65 -30.39
CA GLU A 51 -24.84 -19.92 -31.10
C GLU A 51 -23.49 -20.48 -31.54
N GLU A 52 -22.59 -19.62 -32.03
CA GLU A 52 -21.23 -20.00 -32.42
C GLU A 52 -20.35 -20.38 -31.21
N THR A 53 -20.53 -19.69 -30.08
CA THR A 53 -19.81 -19.99 -28.82
C THR A 53 -20.26 -21.31 -28.19
N GLY A 54 -21.55 -21.63 -28.30
CA GLY A 54 -22.18 -22.80 -27.70
C GLY A 54 -22.64 -22.55 -26.26
N PHE A 55 -23.82 -23.10 -25.93
CA PHE A 55 -24.48 -22.89 -24.64
C PHE A 55 -23.94 -23.82 -23.53
N PRO A 56 -24.00 -23.39 -22.23
CA PRO A 56 -24.50 -22.10 -21.76
C PRO A 56 -23.49 -20.96 -21.92
N VAL A 57 -24.01 -19.76 -22.19
CA VAL A 57 -23.21 -18.52 -22.34
C VAL A 57 -23.56 -17.48 -21.26
N VAL A 58 -22.67 -16.50 -21.15
CA VAL A 58 -22.85 -15.27 -20.40
C VAL A 58 -22.90 -14.11 -21.38
N VAL A 59 -23.85 -13.18 -21.17
CA VAL A 59 -23.93 -11.91 -21.90
C VAL A 59 -23.74 -10.77 -20.93
N LYS A 60 -22.80 -9.87 -21.23
CA LYS A 60 -22.52 -8.66 -20.45
C LYS A 60 -22.71 -7.41 -21.32
N GLY A 61 -23.18 -6.32 -20.73
CA GLY A 61 -23.14 -5.00 -21.34
C GLY A 61 -21.71 -4.45 -21.41
N LEU A 62 -21.34 -3.88 -22.56
CA LEU A 62 -20.05 -3.23 -22.77
C LEU A 62 -20.25 -1.71 -22.85
N GLY A 63 -19.50 -0.95 -22.06
CA GLY A 63 -19.45 0.51 -22.14
C GLY A 63 -18.34 1.07 -21.27
N ALA A 64 -17.65 2.12 -21.75
CA ALA A 64 -16.48 2.68 -21.06
C ALA A 64 -16.80 3.31 -19.69
N LYS A 65 -18.07 3.65 -19.44
CA LYS A 65 -18.56 4.20 -18.17
C LYS A 65 -19.25 3.17 -17.27
N LEU A 66 -19.50 1.97 -17.79
CA LEU A 66 -20.24 0.91 -17.12
C LEU A 66 -19.28 -0.03 -16.37
N LEU A 67 -18.67 0.47 -15.28
CA LEU A 67 -17.68 -0.28 -14.50
C LEU A 67 -18.33 -1.27 -13.48
N HIS A 68 -19.46 -0.90 -12.86
CA HIS A 68 -20.16 -1.73 -11.85
C HIS A 68 -21.35 -2.52 -12.43
N LYS A 69 -21.08 -3.34 -13.45
CA LYS A 69 -22.11 -3.98 -14.30
C LYS A 69 -23.08 -4.89 -13.57
N THR A 70 -22.57 -5.69 -12.62
CA THR A 70 -23.39 -6.65 -11.88
C THR A 70 -24.47 -5.96 -11.07
N GLU A 71 -24.14 -4.84 -10.40
CA GLU A 71 -25.09 -4.04 -9.60
C GLU A 71 -26.13 -3.35 -10.47
N LEU A 72 -25.72 -2.91 -11.67
CA LEU A 72 -26.62 -2.36 -12.69
C LEU A 72 -27.46 -3.44 -13.40
N GLY A 73 -27.24 -4.72 -13.08
CA GLY A 73 -27.93 -5.85 -13.70
C GLY A 73 -27.67 -5.95 -15.20
N LEU A 74 -26.45 -5.63 -15.62
CA LEU A 74 -25.96 -5.69 -17.01
C LEU A 74 -25.21 -6.99 -17.31
N VAL A 75 -25.25 -7.97 -16.39
CA VAL A 75 -24.62 -9.28 -16.54
C VAL A 75 -25.69 -10.35 -16.39
N HIS A 76 -25.88 -11.15 -17.43
CA HIS A 76 -26.85 -12.25 -17.45
C HIS A 76 -26.10 -13.58 -17.64
N LEU A 77 -26.26 -14.47 -16.66
CA LEU A 77 -25.60 -15.77 -16.60
C LEU A 77 -26.58 -16.89 -16.96
N ASN A 78 -26.06 -18.07 -17.28
CA ASN A 78 -26.78 -19.32 -17.48
C ASN A 78 -27.83 -19.25 -18.60
N LEU A 79 -27.45 -18.61 -19.70
CA LEU A 79 -28.28 -18.51 -20.89
C LEU A 79 -28.07 -19.77 -21.72
N THR A 80 -29.13 -20.56 -21.88
CA THR A 80 -29.06 -21.94 -22.39
C THR A 80 -29.61 -22.10 -23.81
N ASP A 81 -30.19 -21.04 -24.35
CA ASP A 81 -30.76 -21.00 -25.70
C ASP A 81 -30.77 -19.57 -26.27
N SER A 82 -30.95 -19.44 -27.58
CA SER A 82 -30.96 -18.18 -28.31
C SER A 82 -32.03 -17.20 -27.81
N GLN A 83 -33.20 -17.69 -27.37
CA GLN A 83 -34.29 -16.84 -26.88
C GLN A 83 -33.92 -16.20 -25.54
N SER A 84 -33.29 -16.94 -24.64
CA SER A 84 -32.78 -16.44 -23.36
C SER A 84 -31.70 -15.38 -23.56
N VAL A 85 -30.86 -15.54 -24.59
CA VAL A 85 -29.84 -14.55 -24.99
C VAL A 85 -30.47 -13.28 -25.53
N GLU A 86 -31.44 -13.39 -26.43
CA GLU A 86 -32.17 -12.24 -26.97
C GLU A 86 -32.85 -11.43 -25.85
N ASN A 87 -33.57 -12.11 -24.96
CA ASN A 87 -34.23 -11.47 -23.82
C ASN A 87 -33.23 -10.77 -22.89
N ALA A 88 -32.09 -11.40 -22.61
CA ALA A 88 -31.03 -10.78 -21.81
C ALA A 88 -30.43 -9.54 -22.50
N ALA A 89 -30.20 -9.60 -23.81
CA ALA A 89 -29.66 -8.48 -24.57
C ALA A 89 -30.63 -7.28 -24.60
N ILE A 90 -31.94 -7.52 -24.74
CA ILE A 90 -32.97 -6.47 -24.63
C ILE A 90 -32.91 -5.79 -23.26
N LEU A 91 -32.89 -6.57 -22.18
CA LEU A 91 -32.83 -6.04 -20.81
C LEU A 91 -31.54 -5.22 -20.56
N ILE A 92 -30.41 -5.68 -21.09
CA ILE A 92 -29.13 -4.96 -21.02
C ILE A 92 -29.22 -3.65 -21.81
N SER A 93 -29.83 -3.63 -23.00
CA SER A 93 -30.07 -2.39 -23.76
C SER A 93 -30.93 -1.39 -23.01
N GLU A 94 -32.02 -1.84 -22.39
CA GLU A 94 -32.91 -0.98 -21.63
C GLU A 94 -32.21 -0.35 -20.42
N LYS A 95 -31.41 -1.13 -19.69
CA LYS A 95 -30.70 -0.65 -18.49
C LYS A 95 -29.44 0.14 -18.79
N GLY A 96 -28.71 -0.24 -19.85
CA GLY A 96 -27.47 0.41 -20.24
C GLY A 96 -27.70 1.77 -20.90
N GLY A 97 -28.87 1.98 -21.53
CA GLY A 97 -29.26 3.25 -22.13
C GLY A 97 -28.21 3.79 -23.11
N ASP A 98 -28.01 5.11 -23.09
CA ASP A 98 -27.06 5.81 -23.96
C ASP A 98 -25.58 5.50 -23.67
N GLU A 99 -25.28 4.83 -22.56
CA GLU A 99 -23.91 4.46 -22.18
C GLU A 99 -23.49 3.07 -22.68
N LEU A 100 -24.43 2.30 -23.25
CA LEU A 100 -24.15 0.98 -23.82
C LEU A 100 -23.51 1.12 -25.20
N GLU A 101 -22.28 0.61 -25.34
CA GLU A 101 -21.52 0.59 -26.59
C GLU A 101 -21.66 -0.73 -27.34
N GLY A 102 -22.07 -1.81 -26.66
CA GLY A 102 -22.29 -3.13 -27.25
C GLY A 102 -22.50 -4.22 -26.20
N PHE A 103 -22.30 -5.47 -26.61
CA PHE A 103 -22.37 -6.64 -25.75
C PHE A 103 -21.08 -7.45 -25.82
N LEU A 104 -20.87 -8.24 -24.78
CA LEU A 104 -19.76 -9.15 -24.65
C LEU A 104 -20.33 -10.54 -24.34
N ILE A 105 -20.01 -11.49 -25.21
CA ILE A 105 -20.48 -12.87 -25.14
C ILE A 105 -19.29 -13.76 -24.83
N GLN A 106 -19.44 -14.60 -23.81
CA GLN A 106 -18.42 -15.56 -23.41
C GLN A 106 -19.05 -16.87 -22.95
N PRO A 107 -18.36 -18.02 -23.06
CA PRO A 107 -18.85 -19.27 -22.50
C PRO A 107 -18.96 -19.16 -20.98
N GLN A 108 -19.98 -19.81 -20.40
CA GLN A 108 -20.07 -19.88 -18.95
C GLN A 108 -19.13 -20.94 -18.40
N LEU A 109 -18.10 -20.49 -17.66
CA LEU A 109 -17.24 -21.41 -16.93
C LEU A 109 -17.98 -22.04 -15.76
N LYS A 110 -17.72 -23.34 -15.57
CA LYS A 110 -18.17 -24.10 -14.40
C LYS A 110 -16.99 -24.24 -13.46
N GLY A 111 -17.07 -23.59 -12.31
CA GLY A 111 -16.07 -23.67 -11.24
C GLY A 111 -16.71 -23.11 -9.96
N LYS A 112 -16.42 -23.75 -8.82
CA LYS A 112 -16.90 -23.28 -7.50
C LYS A 112 -15.83 -22.54 -6.72
N ARG A 113 -14.63 -22.44 -7.29
CA ARG A 113 -13.43 -21.89 -6.69
C ARG A 113 -13.10 -20.60 -7.43
N GLU A 114 -13.30 -19.50 -6.73
CA GLU A 114 -13.05 -18.15 -7.24
C GLU A 114 -11.93 -17.51 -6.43
N PHE A 115 -10.98 -16.91 -7.12
CA PHE A 115 -9.88 -16.15 -6.57
C PHE A 115 -9.90 -14.74 -7.14
N VAL A 116 -9.12 -13.85 -6.53
CA VAL A 116 -8.84 -12.51 -7.05
C VAL A 116 -7.34 -12.33 -7.19
N ALA A 117 -6.95 -11.59 -8.21
CA ALA A 117 -5.59 -11.12 -8.39
C ALA A 117 -5.64 -9.68 -8.86
N GLY A 118 -4.65 -8.88 -8.50
CA GLY A 118 -4.65 -7.48 -8.91
C GLY A 118 -3.31 -6.80 -8.74
N LEU A 119 -3.26 -5.58 -9.24
CA LEU A 119 -2.14 -4.67 -9.12
C LEU A 119 -2.69 -3.31 -8.72
N PHE A 120 -2.04 -2.60 -7.81
CA PHE A 120 -2.32 -1.18 -7.58
C PHE A 120 -1.03 -0.42 -7.30
N GLN A 121 -1.05 0.90 -7.53
CA GLN A 121 0.06 1.78 -7.18
C GLN A 121 -0.10 2.28 -5.74
N ASP A 122 0.75 1.82 -4.83
CA ASP A 122 0.86 2.35 -3.48
C ASP A 122 1.71 3.64 -3.45
N ASP A 123 1.26 4.60 -2.66
CA ASP A 123 1.92 5.92 -2.58
C ASP A 123 3.33 5.86 -1.98
N GLN A 124 3.66 4.89 -1.13
CA GLN A 124 4.99 4.79 -0.53
C GLN A 124 5.84 3.75 -1.22
N PHE A 125 5.23 2.61 -1.55
CA PHE A 125 5.93 1.42 -2.00
C PHE A 125 5.93 1.24 -3.52
N GLY A 126 5.13 2.01 -4.27
CA GLY A 126 4.98 1.85 -5.71
C GLY A 126 4.08 0.67 -6.07
N PRO A 127 4.34 -0.06 -7.17
CA PRO A 127 3.45 -1.12 -7.64
C PRO A 127 3.38 -2.29 -6.65
N VAL A 128 2.17 -2.65 -6.22
CA VAL A 128 1.88 -3.76 -5.31
C VAL A 128 0.95 -4.76 -5.99
N VAL A 129 1.35 -6.02 -6.02
CA VAL A 129 0.57 -7.15 -6.52
C VAL A 129 -0.20 -7.78 -5.35
N MET A 130 -1.47 -8.11 -5.60
CA MET A 130 -2.39 -8.75 -4.66
C MET A 130 -2.83 -10.12 -5.19
N PHE A 131 -2.95 -11.09 -4.29
CA PHE A 131 -3.62 -12.37 -4.56
C PHE A 131 -4.47 -12.79 -3.35
N GLY A 132 -5.66 -13.33 -3.59
CA GLY A 132 -6.54 -13.77 -2.51
C GLY A 132 -7.74 -14.59 -2.95
N THR A 133 -8.56 -14.99 -1.98
CA THR A 133 -9.84 -15.65 -2.25
C THR A 133 -10.85 -14.68 -2.86
N GLY A 134 -11.58 -15.12 -3.87
CA GLY A 134 -12.61 -14.35 -4.56
C GLY A 134 -14.04 -14.79 -4.19
N GLY A 135 -15.00 -14.18 -4.89
CA GLY A 135 -16.43 -14.44 -4.69
C GLY A 135 -17.02 -13.76 -3.46
N VAL A 136 -18.27 -14.09 -3.14
CA VAL A 136 -19.09 -13.43 -2.10
C VAL A 136 -18.48 -13.44 -0.69
N PHE A 137 -17.52 -14.32 -0.42
CA PHE A 137 -16.85 -14.42 0.89
C PHE A 137 -15.52 -13.68 0.95
N ALA A 138 -15.02 -13.12 -0.16
CA ALA A 138 -13.73 -12.43 -0.23
C ALA A 138 -13.63 -11.29 0.79
N GLU A 139 -14.63 -10.40 0.81
CA GLU A 139 -14.69 -9.25 1.71
C GLU A 139 -14.79 -9.68 3.18
N ALA A 140 -15.60 -10.70 3.47
CA ALA A 140 -15.83 -11.17 4.82
C ALA A 140 -14.62 -11.88 5.44
N LEU A 141 -13.80 -12.55 4.62
CA LEU A 141 -12.65 -13.32 5.09
C LEU A 141 -11.35 -12.52 5.09
N SER A 142 -11.25 -11.47 4.26
CA SER A 142 -10.03 -10.67 4.07
C SER A 142 -8.79 -11.56 3.88
N ASP A 143 -8.94 -12.63 3.10
CA ASP A 143 -7.90 -13.63 2.86
C ASP A 143 -7.09 -13.28 1.62
N VAL A 144 -6.20 -12.32 1.79
CA VAL A 144 -5.38 -11.72 0.73
C VAL A 144 -3.91 -11.64 1.16
N THR A 145 -3.02 -11.66 0.16
CA THR A 145 -1.59 -11.48 0.30
C THR A 145 -1.13 -10.37 -0.64
N PHE A 146 -0.09 -9.63 -0.22
CA PHE A 146 0.48 -8.52 -0.96
C PHE A 146 1.98 -8.69 -1.12
N ARG A 147 2.52 -8.25 -2.26
CA ARG A 147 3.95 -8.12 -2.51
C ARG A 147 4.24 -6.87 -3.35
N ILE A 148 5.32 -6.18 -3.01
CA ILE A 148 5.82 -5.05 -3.80
C ILE A 148 6.53 -5.62 -5.04
N ALA A 149 6.23 -5.09 -6.23
CA ALA A 149 6.90 -5.47 -7.47
C ALA A 149 8.32 -4.88 -7.56
N PRO A 150 9.28 -5.53 -8.25
CA PRO A 150 9.11 -6.77 -9.02
C PRO A 150 9.09 -8.03 -8.14
N LEU A 151 8.22 -9.00 -8.49
CA LEU A 151 8.14 -10.31 -7.86
C LEU A 151 9.12 -11.29 -8.51
N THR A 152 9.71 -12.16 -7.70
CA THR A 152 10.34 -13.40 -8.17
C THR A 152 9.33 -14.54 -8.19
N GLU A 153 9.67 -15.63 -8.88
CA GLU A 153 8.87 -16.87 -8.85
C GLU A 153 8.69 -17.42 -7.42
N THR A 154 9.68 -17.21 -6.55
CA THR A 154 9.59 -17.62 -5.14
C THR A 154 8.56 -16.78 -4.39
N ASP A 155 8.51 -15.47 -4.63
CA ASP A 155 7.52 -14.59 -4.02
C ASP A 155 6.11 -14.99 -4.45
N ALA A 156 5.90 -15.25 -5.75
CA ALA A 156 4.62 -15.70 -6.27
C ALA A 156 4.17 -17.03 -5.64
N LYS A 157 5.08 -18.01 -5.51
CA LYS A 157 4.78 -19.29 -4.84
C LYS A 157 4.36 -19.09 -3.38
N GLN A 158 5.08 -18.24 -2.65
CA GLN A 158 4.75 -17.93 -1.26
C GLN A 158 3.38 -17.26 -1.13
N MET A 159 3.04 -16.31 -2.02
CA MET A 159 1.72 -15.67 -2.01
C MET A 159 0.57 -16.69 -2.14
N LEU A 160 0.73 -17.72 -2.99
CA LEU A 160 -0.28 -18.78 -3.14
C LEU A 160 -0.43 -19.64 -1.87
N ASP A 161 0.64 -19.81 -1.10
CA ASP A 161 0.67 -20.66 0.09
C ASP A 161 0.30 -19.91 1.38
N GLU A 162 0.39 -18.58 1.39
CA GLU A 162 0.11 -17.71 2.54
C GLU A 162 -1.37 -17.43 2.77
N ILE A 163 -2.20 -17.53 1.73
CA ILE A 163 -3.65 -17.41 1.90
C ILE A 163 -4.17 -18.56 2.80
N LYS A 164 -5.07 -18.23 3.72
CA LYS A 164 -5.68 -19.22 4.65
C LYS A 164 -6.40 -20.32 3.87
N ALA A 165 -7.00 -19.98 2.74
CA ALA A 165 -7.69 -20.89 1.86
C ALA A 165 -6.79 -21.57 0.81
N HIS A 166 -5.46 -21.58 0.96
CA HIS A 166 -4.54 -22.25 0.01
C HIS A 166 -4.91 -23.71 -0.27
N SER A 167 -5.57 -24.40 0.68
CA SER A 167 -6.10 -25.75 0.47
C SER A 167 -7.08 -25.88 -0.71
N LEU A 168 -7.76 -24.80 -1.10
CA LEU A 168 -8.64 -24.74 -2.28
C LEU A 168 -7.86 -24.79 -3.62
N LEU A 169 -6.57 -24.47 -3.60
CA LEU A 169 -5.67 -24.62 -4.75
C LEU A 169 -5.27 -26.08 -4.99
N GLY A 170 -5.42 -26.95 -3.98
CA GLY A 170 -5.24 -28.39 -4.12
C GLY A 170 -6.46 -29.10 -4.72
N ASN A 171 -6.44 -30.44 -4.71
CA ASN A 171 -7.63 -31.23 -5.06
C ASN A 171 -8.74 -30.96 -4.05
N PHE A 172 -9.95 -30.63 -4.52
CA PHE A 172 -11.04 -30.22 -3.64
C PHE A 172 -12.39 -30.75 -4.11
N ARG A 173 -13.06 -31.54 -3.27
CA ARG A 173 -14.42 -32.07 -3.49
C ARG A 173 -14.65 -32.69 -4.89
N GLY A 174 -13.67 -33.44 -5.40
CA GLY A 174 -13.75 -34.12 -6.69
C GLY A 174 -13.32 -33.27 -7.90
N GLU A 175 -12.93 -32.01 -7.67
CA GLU A 175 -12.25 -31.18 -8.66
C GLU A 175 -10.72 -31.30 -8.53
N ASN A 176 -10.03 -31.19 -9.65
CA ASN A 176 -8.58 -31.28 -9.72
C ASN A 176 -7.90 -30.06 -9.06
N ALA A 177 -6.66 -30.25 -8.65
CA ALA A 177 -5.79 -29.16 -8.21
C ALA A 177 -5.66 -28.07 -9.28
N ALA A 178 -5.54 -26.83 -8.82
CA ALA A 178 -5.31 -25.68 -9.67
C ALA A 178 -4.02 -25.84 -10.47
N ASP A 179 -4.02 -25.36 -11.70
CA ASP A 179 -2.79 -25.11 -12.46
C ASP A 179 -2.01 -23.97 -11.78
N ARG A 180 -1.13 -24.36 -10.86
CA ARG A 180 -0.33 -23.42 -10.06
C ARG A 180 0.64 -22.62 -10.91
N GLU A 181 1.16 -23.19 -11.99
CA GLU A 181 2.06 -22.47 -12.90
C GLU A 181 1.32 -21.31 -13.57
N ARG A 182 0.04 -21.50 -13.94
CA ARG A 182 -0.80 -20.41 -14.47
C ARG A 182 -1.11 -19.32 -13.46
N LEU A 183 -1.27 -19.66 -12.19
CA LEU A 183 -1.40 -18.67 -11.12
C LEU A 183 -0.11 -17.88 -10.93
N ILE A 184 1.04 -18.55 -10.94
CA ILE A 184 2.36 -17.91 -10.85
C ILE A 184 2.59 -16.97 -12.04
N ASP A 185 2.33 -17.43 -13.27
CA ASP A 185 2.39 -16.61 -14.48
C ASP A 185 1.50 -15.36 -14.36
N THR A 186 0.32 -15.49 -13.76
CA THR A 186 -0.58 -14.36 -13.53
C THR A 186 0.03 -13.30 -12.62
N LEU A 187 0.58 -13.71 -11.47
CA LEU A 187 1.20 -12.81 -10.50
C LEU A 187 2.47 -12.14 -11.04
N LEU A 188 3.30 -12.91 -11.76
CA LEU A 188 4.49 -12.37 -12.43
C LEU A 188 4.10 -11.41 -13.56
N GLY A 189 3.06 -11.74 -14.34
CA GLY A 189 2.52 -10.86 -15.39
C GLY A 189 2.06 -9.52 -14.82
N LEU A 190 1.26 -9.53 -13.75
CA LEU A 190 0.85 -8.32 -13.02
C LEU A 190 2.06 -7.52 -12.51
N SER A 191 3.06 -8.22 -11.97
CA SER A 191 4.29 -7.59 -11.49
C SER A 191 5.05 -6.87 -12.61
N ILE A 192 5.20 -7.51 -13.78
CA ILE A 192 5.85 -6.91 -14.95
C ILE A 192 5.07 -5.69 -15.44
N ILE A 193 3.74 -5.79 -15.51
CA ILE A 193 2.89 -4.65 -15.91
C ILE A 193 3.14 -3.45 -15.00
N GLY A 194 3.18 -3.65 -13.67
CA GLY A 194 3.43 -2.56 -12.72
C GLY A 194 4.80 -1.88 -12.88
N MET A 195 5.77 -2.59 -13.45
CA MET A 195 7.11 -2.05 -13.74
C MET A 195 7.19 -1.36 -15.11
N GLU A 196 6.55 -1.93 -16.14
CA GLU A 196 6.62 -1.42 -17.52
C GLU A 196 5.63 -0.30 -17.79
N HIS A 197 4.49 -0.30 -17.11
CA HIS A 197 3.39 0.64 -17.31
C HIS A 197 3.10 1.41 -16.02
N PRO A 198 3.94 2.39 -15.64
CA PRO A 198 3.66 3.25 -14.48
C PRO A 198 2.34 4.01 -14.63
N ASP A 199 1.86 4.11 -15.86
CA ASP A 199 0.62 4.69 -16.32
C ASP A 199 -0.65 3.91 -15.95
N VAL A 200 -0.50 2.66 -15.50
CA VAL A 200 -1.57 1.83 -14.95
C VAL A 200 -1.61 2.05 -13.43
N SER A 201 -2.72 2.57 -12.94
CA SER A 201 -2.94 2.82 -11.51
C SER A 201 -3.47 1.58 -10.79
N GLU A 202 -4.28 0.78 -11.47
CA GLU A 202 -4.96 -0.37 -10.89
C GLU A 202 -5.28 -1.42 -11.95
N ILE A 203 -5.19 -2.69 -11.57
CA ILE A 203 -5.70 -3.85 -12.30
C ILE A 203 -6.48 -4.68 -11.31
N ASP A 204 -7.74 -4.97 -11.64
CA ASP A 204 -8.58 -5.89 -10.88
C ASP A 204 -8.95 -7.08 -11.76
N ILE A 205 -8.64 -8.29 -11.29
CA ILE A 205 -9.05 -9.55 -11.90
C ILE A 205 -9.97 -10.26 -10.92
N ASN A 206 -11.27 -10.15 -11.17
CA ASN A 206 -12.29 -10.65 -10.26
C ASN A 206 -13.56 -11.12 -11.01
N PRO A 207 -13.84 -12.45 -11.10
CA PRO A 207 -13.08 -13.55 -10.52
C PRO A 207 -12.03 -14.15 -11.46
N LEU A 208 -10.97 -14.69 -10.84
CA LEU A 208 -10.07 -15.69 -11.39
C LEU A 208 -10.62 -17.09 -11.02
N ILE A 209 -11.26 -17.76 -11.97
CA ILE A 209 -11.98 -19.02 -11.75
C ILE A 209 -11.05 -20.21 -11.94
N ILE A 210 -11.18 -21.20 -11.05
CA ILE A 210 -10.58 -22.52 -11.21
C ILE A 210 -11.67 -23.53 -11.58
N SER A 211 -11.60 -24.06 -12.80
CA SER A 211 -12.54 -25.05 -13.31
C SER A 211 -12.30 -26.44 -12.70
N ALA A 212 -13.26 -27.34 -12.89
CA ALA A 212 -13.21 -28.69 -12.31
C ALA A 212 -11.99 -29.51 -12.75
N ASP A 213 -11.44 -29.22 -13.94
CA ASP A 213 -10.25 -29.85 -14.49
C ASP A 213 -8.93 -29.26 -13.96
N GLY A 214 -8.99 -28.16 -13.19
CA GLY A 214 -7.84 -27.46 -12.64
C GLY A 214 -7.40 -26.24 -13.45
N SER A 215 -7.99 -26.00 -14.62
CA SER A 215 -7.66 -24.84 -15.45
C SER A 215 -8.06 -23.53 -14.77
N VAL A 216 -7.23 -22.51 -14.96
CA VAL A 216 -7.36 -21.19 -14.33
C VAL A 216 -7.72 -20.16 -15.40
N CYS A 217 -8.72 -19.32 -15.15
CA CYS A 217 -9.17 -18.34 -16.13
C CYS A 217 -9.83 -17.11 -15.49
N ALA A 218 -9.37 -15.93 -15.90
CA ALA A 218 -9.98 -14.65 -15.59
C ALA A 218 -11.20 -14.42 -16.50
N VAL A 219 -12.37 -14.30 -15.90
CA VAL A 219 -13.63 -14.07 -16.64
C VAL A 219 -14.10 -12.63 -16.62
N ASP A 220 -13.45 -11.81 -15.80
CA ASP A 220 -13.61 -10.37 -15.75
C ASP A 220 -12.25 -9.73 -15.44
N ALA A 221 -12.04 -8.52 -15.97
CA ALA A 221 -10.85 -7.75 -15.69
C ALA A 221 -11.09 -6.27 -15.97
N LEU A 222 -10.51 -5.43 -15.11
CA LEU A 222 -10.50 -3.99 -15.26
C LEU A 222 -9.06 -3.46 -15.17
N VAL A 223 -8.65 -2.66 -16.15
CA VAL A 223 -7.38 -1.93 -16.12
C VAL A 223 -7.66 -0.43 -16.06
N VAL A 224 -7.24 0.21 -14.98
CA VAL A 224 -7.40 1.65 -14.75
C VAL A 224 -6.09 2.37 -15.04
N THR A 225 -6.16 3.44 -15.81
CA THR A 225 -5.00 4.25 -16.24
C THR A 225 -5.02 5.67 -15.68
N ASP A 226 -5.97 5.96 -14.79
CA ASP A 226 -6.15 7.26 -14.13
C ASP A 226 -5.26 7.34 -12.89
N ILE A 227 -3.97 7.62 -13.10
CA ILE A 227 -3.07 7.89 -11.98
C ILE A 227 -3.52 9.22 -11.34
N LYS A 228 -4.05 9.16 -10.11
CA LYS A 228 -4.01 10.32 -9.22
C LYS A 228 -2.56 10.59 -8.86
N LYS A 229 -1.87 11.42 -9.65
CA LYS A 229 -0.60 11.98 -9.22
C LYS A 229 -0.88 12.85 -8.00
N MET A 230 -0.65 12.32 -6.81
CA MET A 230 -0.48 13.17 -5.65
C MET A 230 0.81 13.95 -5.86
N ASP A 231 0.72 15.28 -5.81
CA ASP A 231 1.90 16.13 -5.69
C ASP A 231 2.60 15.78 -4.38
N LYS A 232 3.57 14.87 -4.46
CA LYS A 232 4.41 14.53 -3.32
C LYS A 232 5.34 15.70 -3.08
N GLU A 233 4.99 16.54 -2.09
CA GLU A 233 5.92 17.48 -1.49
C GLU A 233 6.97 16.67 -0.71
N TYR A 234 8.02 16.24 -1.39
CA TYR A 234 9.20 15.74 -0.71
C TYR A 234 9.85 16.91 0.05
N MET A 235 10.13 16.69 1.33
CA MET A 235 10.98 17.63 2.08
C MET A 235 12.37 17.68 1.41
N PRO A 236 13.08 18.82 1.49
CA PRO A 236 14.43 18.91 0.96
C PRO A 236 15.29 17.77 1.48
N ALA A 237 16.06 17.13 0.59
CA ALA A 237 16.96 16.06 0.98
C ALA A 237 17.90 16.55 2.09
N VAL A 238 18.00 15.77 3.16
CA VAL A 238 18.96 16.01 4.23
C VAL A 238 20.31 15.45 3.81
N ASP A 239 21.36 16.26 3.89
CA ASP A 239 22.73 15.79 3.67
C ASP A 239 23.04 14.64 4.64
N PRO A 240 23.42 13.43 4.14
CA PRO A 240 23.79 12.30 4.99
C PRO A 240 24.83 12.64 6.06
N VAL A 241 25.74 13.58 5.78
CA VAL A 241 26.75 14.05 6.74
C VAL A 241 26.09 14.76 7.93
N SER A 242 24.99 15.48 7.72
CA SER A 242 24.26 16.17 8.78
C SER A 242 23.60 15.20 9.76
N ILE A 243 23.11 14.07 9.24
CA ILE A 243 22.45 13.01 10.04
C ILE A 243 23.42 12.38 11.05
N ARG A 244 24.72 12.30 10.72
CA ARG A 244 25.76 11.77 11.61
C ARG A 244 25.70 12.38 13.01
N SER A 245 25.44 13.67 13.12
CA SER A 245 25.43 14.38 14.41
C SER A 245 24.34 13.91 15.38
N ILE A 246 23.27 13.27 14.88
CA ILE A 246 22.21 12.67 15.70
C ILE A 246 22.66 11.36 16.34
N PHE A 247 23.50 10.58 15.65
CA PHE A 247 23.94 9.24 16.08
C PHE A 247 25.25 9.25 16.87
N TYR A 248 25.97 10.38 16.90
CA TYR A 248 27.23 10.55 17.64
C TYR A 248 27.18 11.80 18.56
N PRO A 249 26.20 11.93 19.47
CA PRO A 249 26.16 13.04 20.41
C PRO A 249 27.16 12.85 21.57
N ASP A 250 27.84 13.92 21.98
CA ASP A 250 28.61 13.94 23.24
C ASP A 250 27.74 14.41 24.42
N SER A 251 26.58 15.01 24.14
CA SER A 251 25.63 15.42 25.17
C SER A 251 24.17 15.37 24.72
N ILE A 252 23.29 14.97 25.63
CA ILE A 252 21.87 14.75 25.37
C ILE A 252 21.01 15.48 26.41
N ALA A 253 20.00 16.21 25.95
CA ALA A 253 18.95 16.77 26.80
C ALA A 253 17.62 16.02 26.59
N PHE A 254 17.10 15.38 27.65
CA PHE A 254 15.79 14.73 27.63
C PHE A 254 14.69 15.71 28.05
N VAL A 255 13.97 16.25 27.07
CA VAL A 255 12.83 17.16 27.26
C VAL A 255 11.54 16.36 27.44
N GLY A 256 10.97 16.45 28.65
CA GLY A 256 9.88 15.57 29.06
C GLY A 256 10.34 14.46 30.01
N ALA A 257 11.50 14.62 30.66
CA ALA A 257 12.05 13.67 31.62
C ALA A 257 11.04 13.31 32.72
N SER A 258 10.95 12.03 33.08
CA SER A 258 9.99 11.54 34.08
C SER A 258 10.61 10.53 35.05
N ALA A 259 10.25 10.63 36.32
CA ALA A 259 10.53 9.60 37.32
C ALA A 259 9.56 8.40 37.25
N GLN A 260 8.45 8.54 36.53
CA GLN A 260 7.40 7.53 36.49
C GLN A 260 7.76 6.42 35.50
N ILE A 261 7.91 5.20 36.02
CA ILE A 261 8.15 3.98 35.26
C ILE A 261 7.04 3.80 34.21
N GLY A 262 7.43 3.37 33.00
CA GLY A 262 6.52 3.14 31.88
C GLY A 262 6.26 4.36 30.98
N LYS A 263 6.64 5.57 31.40
CA LYS A 263 6.60 6.74 30.51
C LYS A 263 7.79 6.74 29.57
N TRP A 264 7.60 7.20 28.33
CA TRP A 264 8.67 7.41 27.34
C TRP A 264 9.85 8.21 27.91
N GLY A 265 9.56 9.33 28.57
CA GLY A 265 10.57 10.17 29.22
C GLY A 265 11.24 9.55 30.44
N HIS A 266 10.84 8.35 30.88
CA HIS A 266 11.59 7.52 31.83
C HIS A 266 12.39 6.46 31.07
N THR A 267 11.72 5.67 30.22
CA THR A 267 12.30 4.54 29.48
C THR A 267 13.51 4.93 28.64
N LEU A 268 13.43 6.03 27.89
CA LEU A 268 14.54 6.48 27.03
C LEU A 268 15.76 6.90 27.85
N ILE A 269 15.53 7.58 28.98
CA ILE A 269 16.61 7.96 29.91
C ILE A 269 17.26 6.72 30.48
N THR A 270 16.46 5.78 31.01
CA THR A 270 17.00 4.59 31.66
C THR A 270 17.75 3.70 30.69
N ASN A 271 17.25 3.51 29.47
CA ASN A 271 17.91 2.70 28.45
C ASN A 271 19.21 3.34 27.97
N THR A 272 19.24 4.67 27.84
CA THR A 272 20.46 5.39 27.46
C THR A 272 21.52 5.26 28.56
N ILE A 273 21.12 5.42 29.82
CA ILE A 273 22.04 5.30 30.98
C ILE A 273 22.52 3.86 31.17
N SER A 274 21.60 2.90 31.20
CA SER A 274 21.93 1.47 31.41
C SER A 274 22.69 0.88 30.23
N GLY A 275 22.50 1.44 29.03
CA GLY A 275 23.26 1.13 27.82
C GLY A 275 24.71 1.57 27.86
N GLY A 276 25.11 2.40 28.83
CA GLY A 276 26.52 2.75 29.04
C GLY A 276 26.99 4.03 28.34
N PHE A 277 26.07 4.85 27.82
CA PHE A 277 26.37 6.11 27.15
C PHE A 277 27.34 6.97 27.97
N LYS A 278 28.44 7.39 27.33
CA LYS A 278 29.55 8.08 27.99
C LYS A 278 29.41 9.60 28.04
N GLY A 279 28.54 10.15 27.22
CA GLY A 279 28.31 11.60 27.12
C GLY A 279 27.51 12.18 28.28
N GLU A 280 27.36 13.49 28.26
CA GLU A 280 26.61 14.24 29.27
C GLU A 280 25.10 14.03 29.09
N ILE A 281 24.38 13.82 30.20
CA ILE A 281 22.93 13.62 30.19
C ILE A 281 22.27 14.69 31.05
N TYR A 282 21.45 15.52 30.42
CA TYR A 282 20.65 16.56 31.05
C TYR A 282 19.17 16.19 31.04
N LEU A 283 18.50 16.41 32.17
CA LEU A 283 17.06 16.13 32.31
C LEU A 283 16.29 17.44 32.34
N VAL A 284 15.23 17.54 31.53
CA VAL A 284 14.41 18.75 31.45
C VAL A 284 12.95 18.42 31.74
N ASN A 285 12.41 19.07 32.77
CA ASN A 285 11.01 19.02 33.15
C ASN A 285 10.63 20.33 33.87
N PRO A 286 9.51 20.99 33.52
CA PRO A 286 9.10 22.25 34.16
C PRO A 286 9.01 22.22 35.69
N LYS A 287 8.77 21.04 36.28
CA LYS A 287 8.74 20.85 37.74
C LYS A 287 10.11 21.00 38.40
N GLY A 288 11.20 20.82 37.65
CA GLY A 288 12.56 20.75 38.18
C GLY A 288 12.76 19.61 39.18
N GLY A 289 13.78 19.75 40.04
CA GLY A 289 14.07 18.80 41.12
C GLY A 289 15.17 17.80 40.75
N ASN A 290 15.00 16.56 41.20
CA ASN A 290 15.95 15.46 40.93
C ASN A 290 15.20 14.20 40.48
N ILE A 291 15.74 13.51 39.47
CA ILE A 291 15.27 12.20 39.02
C ILE A 291 16.47 11.26 39.04
N ALA A 292 16.37 10.14 39.77
CA ALA A 292 17.43 9.14 39.89
C ALA A 292 18.81 9.75 40.26
N GLY A 293 18.82 10.71 41.19
CA GLY A 293 20.04 11.40 41.64
C GLY A 293 20.61 12.45 40.66
N ARG A 294 19.95 12.69 39.52
CA ARG A 294 20.35 13.71 38.54
C ARG A 294 19.47 14.95 38.64
N ARG A 295 20.11 16.11 38.52
CA ARG A 295 19.43 17.41 38.49
C ARG A 295 18.49 17.49 37.27
N VAL A 296 17.30 18.02 37.51
CA VAL A 296 16.31 18.32 36.49
C VAL A 296 16.19 19.83 36.33
N TYR A 297 16.48 20.32 35.14
CA TYR A 297 16.38 21.72 34.75
C TYR A 297 14.94 22.04 34.32
N LYS A 298 14.47 23.27 34.55
CA LYS A 298 13.10 23.65 34.18
C LYS A 298 12.95 23.92 32.69
N SER A 299 14.05 24.31 32.03
CA SER A 299 14.12 24.52 30.59
C SER A 299 15.52 24.15 30.07
N VAL A 300 15.65 24.01 28.75
CA VAL A 300 16.95 23.77 28.11
C VAL A 300 17.91 24.95 28.25
N SER A 301 17.39 26.17 28.40
CA SER A 301 18.19 27.39 28.55
C SER A 301 18.94 27.44 29.89
N GLU A 302 18.43 26.76 30.93
CA GLU A 302 19.09 26.68 32.25
C GLU A 302 20.27 25.69 32.28
N ILE A 303 20.43 24.86 31.25
CA ILE A 303 21.53 23.88 31.19
C ILE A 303 22.85 24.64 30.96
N PRO A 304 23.89 24.47 31.80
CA PRO A 304 25.15 25.19 31.62
C PRO A 304 25.96 24.67 30.43
N GLY A 305 25.87 23.37 30.14
CA GLY A 305 26.61 22.72 29.06
C GLY A 305 26.06 22.95 27.66
N LYS A 306 26.82 22.46 26.68
CA LYS A 306 26.39 22.30 25.29
C LYS A 306 25.42 21.11 25.21
N ILE A 307 24.45 21.18 24.29
CA ILE A 307 23.51 20.08 24.01
C ILE A 307 23.65 19.74 22.53
N ASP A 308 24.14 18.53 22.24
CA ASP A 308 24.28 18.05 20.85
C ASP A 308 22.97 17.50 20.31
N LEU A 309 22.18 16.82 21.16
CA LEU A 309 20.90 16.22 20.82
C LEU A 309 19.83 16.51 21.88
N ALA A 310 18.68 17.04 21.46
CA ALA A 310 17.49 17.08 22.31
C ALA A 310 16.56 15.91 21.98
N VAL A 311 16.27 15.08 22.98
CA VAL A 311 15.28 13.99 22.88
C VAL A 311 13.97 14.49 23.48
N VAL A 312 12.91 14.55 22.68
CA VAL A 312 11.65 15.23 23.03
C VAL A 312 10.51 14.21 23.14
N THR A 313 9.88 14.17 24.32
CA THR A 313 8.77 13.25 24.65
C THR A 313 7.53 13.97 25.21
N ILE A 314 7.42 15.28 25.01
CA ILE A 314 6.28 16.08 25.49
C ILE A 314 5.10 16.00 24.50
N PRO A 315 3.86 16.32 24.89
CA PRO A 315 2.72 16.34 23.95
C PRO A 315 2.98 17.23 22.72
N ALA A 316 2.43 16.85 21.55
CA ALA A 316 2.67 17.52 20.27
C ALA A 316 2.39 19.03 20.31
N SER A 317 1.36 19.45 21.05
CA SER A 317 0.98 20.85 21.26
C SER A 317 2.08 21.71 21.91
N GLY A 318 3.02 21.10 22.63
CA GLY A 318 4.14 21.81 23.26
C GLY A 318 5.42 21.87 22.41
N VAL A 319 5.53 21.06 21.36
CA VAL A 319 6.80 20.88 20.62
C VAL A 319 7.22 22.14 19.87
N LEU A 320 6.29 22.83 19.22
CA LEU A 320 6.58 24.09 18.52
C LEU A 320 7.15 25.18 19.44
N GLY A 321 6.79 25.17 20.73
CA GLY A 321 7.32 26.09 21.74
C GLY A 321 8.79 25.84 22.12
N LEU A 322 9.37 24.70 21.73
CA LEU A 322 10.77 24.37 21.98
C LEU A 322 11.70 24.98 20.93
N ILE A 323 11.22 25.19 19.69
CA ILE A 323 12.06 25.64 18.57
C ILE A 323 12.81 26.94 18.87
N PRO A 324 12.19 28.01 19.44
CA PRO A 324 12.92 29.22 19.80
C PRO A 324 14.00 28.98 20.86
N GLN A 325 13.71 28.16 21.87
CA GLN A 325 14.65 27.83 22.94
C GLN A 325 15.84 27.04 22.39
N PHE A 326 15.59 26.10 21.47
CA PHE A 326 16.62 25.29 20.83
C PHE A 326 17.53 26.17 19.98
N LYS A 327 16.95 27.11 19.21
CA LYS A 327 17.70 28.09 18.43
C LYS A 327 18.60 28.96 19.32
N GLU A 328 18.05 29.50 20.40
CA GLU A 328 18.80 30.36 21.34
C GLU A 328 19.94 29.58 22.03
N LYS A 329 19.70 28.33 22.42
CA LYS A 329 20.69 27.45 23.04
C LYS A 329 21.64 26.79 22.02
N ASN A 330 21.49 27.09 20.73
CA ASN A 330 22.23 26.52 19.60
C ASN A 330 22.16 24.98 19.54
N ILE A 331 21.01 24.42 19.88
CA ILE A 331 20.70 23.00 19.71
C ILE A 331 20.32 22.79 18.25
N ARG A 332 21.07 21.94 17.54
CA ARG A 332 20.89 21.71 16.10
C ARG A 332 20.16 20.42 15.78
N ASN A 333 19.99 19.52 16.74
CA ASN A 333 19.40 18.21 16.52
C ASN A 333 18.27 17.93 17.50
N MET A 334 17.16 17.42 16.98
CA MET A 334 16.00 16.99 17.75
C MET A 334 15.59 15.57 17.34
N LEU A 335 15.59 14.66 18.32
CA LEU A 335 14.93 13.36 18.21
C LEU A 335 13.52 13.49 18.80
N LEU A 336 12.51 13.47 17.95
CA LEU A 336 11.12 13.70 18.32
C LEU A 336 10.34 12.38 18.42
N ILE A 337 10.12 11.93 19.65
CA ILE A 337 9.45 10.65 19.96
C ILE A 337 7.93 10.77 19.88
N THR A 338 7.43 11.97 20.18
CA THR A 338 6.02 12.29 20.32
C THR A 338 5.17 11.96 19.08
N SER A 339 4.00 11.34 19.30
CA SER A 339 2.91 11.21 18.33
C SER A 339 1.92 12.38 18.42
N GLY A 340 1.02 12.50 17.45
CA GLY A 340 0.06 13.60 17.30
C GLY A 340 0.28 14.45 16.05
N PHE A 341 1.01 13.96 15.04
CA PHE A 341 1.36 14.68 13.82
C PHE A 341 0.65 14.06 12.60
N ALA A 342 1.28 13.96 11.42
CA ALA A 342 0.61 13.57 10.18
C ALA A 342 -0.16 12.24 10.25
N GLU A 343 0.22 11.34 11.16
CA GLU A 343 -0.46 10.08 11.43
C GLU A 343 -1.88 10.24 12.01
N THR A 344 -2.23 11.43 12.50
CA THR A 344 -3.56 11.74 13.08
C THR A 344 -4.54 12.37 12.10
N GLY A 345 -4.16 12.53 10.83
CA GLY A 345 -4.98 13.11 9.78
C GLY A 345 -4.60 14.55 9.43
N GLU A 346 -5.56 15.32 8.92
CA GLU A 346 -5.30 16.62 8.27
C GLU A 346 -4.72 17.66 9.23
N GLU A 347 -5.26 17.78 10.44
CA GLU A 347 -4.79 18.73 11.45
C GLU A 347 -3.36 18.40 11.89
N GLY A 348 -3.07 17.12 12.14
CA GLY A 348 -1.72 16.68 12.47
C GLY A 348 -0.72 16.96 11.36
N ARG A 349 -1.12 16.80 10.09
CA ARG A 349 -0.30 17.16 8.93
C ARG A 349 0.00 18.66 8.87
N LYS A 350 -0.95 19.53 9.23
CA LYS A 350 -0.73 20.99 9.32
C LYS A 350 0.31 21.33 10.39
N ILE A 351 0.19 20.71 11.56
CA ILE A 351 1.14 20.90 12.68
C ILE A 351 2.55 20.42 12.28
N GLU A 352 2.66 19.27 11.63
CA GLU A 352 3.94 18.73 11.15
C GLU A 352 4.60 19.65 10.11
N LYS A 353 3.83 20.13 9.13
CA LYS A 353 4.31 21.11 8.14
C LYS A 353 4.84 22.38 8.80
N GLU A 354 4.13 22.88 9.81
CA GLU A 354 4.56 24.05 10.57
C GLU A 354 5.84 23.78 11.38
N LEU A 355 5.93 22.60 12.01
CA LEU A 355 7.12 22.16 12.75
C LEU A 355 8.35 22.13 11.85
N VAL A 356 8.27 21.48 10.70
CA VAL A 356 9.39 21.37 9.77
C VAL A 356 9.80 22.74 9.25
N LYS A 357 8.84 23.60 8.88
CA LYS A 357 9.13 24.97 8.44
C LYS A 357 9.89 25.77 9.51
N LYS A 358 9.42 25.73 10.76
CA LYS A 358 10.05 26.47 11.87
C LYS A 358 11.39 25.87 12.28
N ALA A 359 11.52 24.55 12.33
CA ALA A 359 12.77 23.85 12.61
C ALA A 359 13.83 24.15 11.53
N GLY A 360 13.46 24.08 10.25
CA GLY A 360 14.34 24.44 9.14
C GLY A 360 14.83 25.90 9.20
N ALA A 361 13.92 26.85 9.48
CA ALA A 361 14.28 28.27 9.67
C ALA A 361 15.15 28.53 10.93
N ALA A 362 15.15 27.60 11.89
CA ALA A 362 16.03 27.60 13.04
C ALA A 362 17.30 26.75 12.83
N SER A 363 17.45 26.13 11.66
CA SER A 363 18.54 25.18 11.34
C SER A 363 18.62 24.03 12.36
N ILE A 364 17.46 23.49 12.71
CA ILE A 364 17.30 22.32 13.57
C ILE A 364 16.93 21.14 12.68
N LEU A 365 17.76 20.10 12.69
CA LEU A 365 17.47 18.82 12.08
C LEU A 365 16.56 18.01 13.00
N VAL A 366 15.48 17.46 12.44
CA VAL A 366 14.48 16.68 13.17
C VAL A 366 14.50 15.24 12.67
N LEU A 367 14.63 14.28 13.58
CA LEU A 367 14.39 12.86 13.33
C LEU A 367 13.13 12.44 14.11
N GLY A 368 12.12 11.96 13.40
CA GLY A 368 10.76 11.77 13.89
C GLY A 368 9.77 12.62 13.08
N PRO A 369 8.53 12.86 13.54
CA PRO A 369 7.96 12.48 14.83
C PRO A 369 7.65 10.98 14.97
N ASN A 370 6.99 10.59 16.06
CA ASN A 370 6.41 9.27 16.28
C ASN A 370 7.40 8.10 16.04
N THR A 371 8.64 8.25 16.51
CA THR A 371 9.67 7.21 16.44
C THR A 371 9.90 6.55 17.80
N MET A 372 10.27 5.27 17.79
CA MET A 372 10.69 4.55 19.00
C MET A 372 12.08 4.99 19.51
N GLY A 373 12.79 5.83 18.77
CA GLY A 373 14.12 6.33 19.11
C GLY A 373 15.20 5.83 18.16
N ILE A 374 16.45 5.85 18.60
CA ILE A 374 17.62 5.49 17.81
C ILE A 374 18.65 4.76 18.67
N CYS A 375 19.52 3.98 18.03
CA CYS A 375 20.69 3.43 18.69
C CYS A 375 21.93 3.51 17.80
N ASN A 376 23.08 3.60 18.44
CA ASN A 376 24.39 3.45 17.82
C ASN A 376 25.27 2.58 18.74
N PRO A 377 25.43 1.28 18.42
CA PRO A 377 26.20 0.36 19.24
C PRO A 377 27.71 0.62 19.20
N HIS A 378 28.21 1.44 18.28
CA HIS A 378 29.63 1.83 18.25
C HIS A 378 30.00 2.85 19.33
N THR A 379 29.02 3.51 19.96
CA THR A 379 29.23 4.56 20.97
C THR A 379 28.44 4.32 22.26
N ASP A 380 27.97 3.09 22.47
CA ASP A 380 27.11 2.72 23.60
C ASP A 380 25.86 3.63 23.74
N PHE A 381 25.36 4.14 22.61
CA PHE A 381 24.22 5.05 22.59
C PHE A 381 22.93 4.28 22.30
N TYR A 382 22.15 3.99 23.34
CA TYR A 382 20.91 3.20 23.23
C TYR A 382 19.69 4.02 23.71
N CYS A 383 19.21 4.93 22.86
CA CYS A 383 18.06 5.79 23.16
C CYS A 383 16.81 5.29 22.43
N THR A 384 16.29 4.15 22.87
CA THR A 384 15.12 3.50 22.26
C THR A 384 14.06 3.13 23.30
N GLY A 385 12.81 2.95 22.86
CA GLY A 385 11.68 2.55 23.72
C GLY A 385 11.75 1.12 24.24
N SER A 386 12.68 0.31 23.73
CA SER A 386 12.89 -1.08 24.13
C SER A 386 14.30 -1.26 24.69
N PRO A 387 14.53 -2.16 25.66
CA PRO A 387 15.85 -2.39 26.23
C PRO A 387 16.73 -3.24 25.29
N VAL A 388 16.99 -2.74 24.08
CA VAL A 388 17.78 -3.43 23.05
C VAL A 388 19.21 -2.88 23.00
N GLN A 389 20.18 -3.79 22.99
CA GLN A 389 21.61 -3.49 22.90
C GLN A 389 22.24 -4.36 21.81
N PRO A 390 21.99 -4.06 20.52
CA PRO A 390 22.60 -4.80 19.43
C PRO A 390 24.12 -4.68 19.47
N MET A 391 24.82 -5.69 18.96
CA MET A 391 26.28 -5.61 18.81
C MET A 391 26.65 -4.68 17.64
N ALA A 392 27.79 -4.00 17.76
CA ALA A 392 28.32 -3.17 16.70
C ALA A 392 28.63 -4.00 15.45
N GLY A 393 28.18 -3.51 14.29
CA GLY A 393 28.35 -4.15 12.99
C GLY A 393 28.53 -3.14 11.86
N SER A 394 28.58 -3.63 10.62
CA SER A 394 28.79 -2.82 9.41
C SER A 394 27.52 -2.32 8.74
N THR A 395 26.34 -2.65 9.28
CA THR A 395 25.03 -2.33 8.70
C THR A 395 24.38 -1.17 9.45
N ALA A 396 23.84 -0.19 8.71
CA ALA A 396 22.94 0.83 9.22
C ALA A 396 21.55 0.60 8.60
N VAL A 397 20.50 0.72 9.42
CA VAL A 397 19.10 0.51 9.04
C VAL A 397 18.28 1.74 9.43
#